data_AF-A0A519WDG8-F1
#
_entry.id   AF-A0A519WDG8-F1
#
_cell.length_a   1.000
_cell.length_b   1.000
_cell.length_c   1.000
_cell.angle_alpha   90.00
_cell.angle_beta   90.00
_cell.angle_gamma   90.00
#
_symmetry.space_group_name_H-M   'P 1'
#
loop_
_entity.id
_entity.type
_entity.pdbx_description
1 polymer ?
#
loop_
_entity_poly.entity_id
_entity_poly.type
_entity_poly.pdbx_seq_one_letter_code
_entity_poly.pdbx_strand_id
1 'polypeptide(L)'
;MKPFKIYGRWKTVSSSRNQHTFEIREKYYYDVDPDSELAKYEIRDSMIIIAHPKLKRQGRIVQLDNRSLTIKWDNKEVLKYEKLYD
;
A
#
# COMPACT_ATOMS: atom_id res chain seq x y z
N MET A 1 18.19 8.62 -5.76
CA MET A 1 17.11 8.94 -4.81
C MET A 1 17.21 7.98 -3.63
N LYS A 2 16.98 8.44 -2.39
CA LYS A 2 16.97 7.55 -1.22
C LYS A 2 15.74 6.63 -1.31
N PRO A 3 15.85 5.32 -1.02
CA PRO A 3 14.69 4.43 -1.01
C PRO A 3 13.69 4.90 0.05
N PHE A 4 12.39 4.92 -0.30
CA PHE A 4 11.33 5.23 0.66
C PHE A 4 11.27 4.10 1.71
N LYS A 5 11.50 4.43 2.98
CA LYS A 5 11.25 3.51 4.10
C LYS A 5 9.77 3.60 4.46
N ILE A 6 8.98 2.69 3.90
CA ILE A 6 7.52 2.62 4.03
C ILE A 6 7.10 1.31 4.76
N TYR A 7 8.05 0.67 5.43
CA TYR A 7 7.84 -0.60 6.12
C TYR A 7 6.81 -0.49 7.23
N GLY A 8 5.95 -1.51 7.34
CA GLY A 8 4.90 -1.61 8.34
C GLY A 8 3.55 -2.01 7.75
N ARG A 9 2.57 -2.13 8.64
CA ARG A 9 1.19 -2.46 8.30
C ARG A 9 0.37 -1.18 8.18
N TRP A 10 -0.30 -1.00 7.05
CA TRP A 10 -1.02 0.22 6.69
C TRP A 10 -2.50 -0.08 6.50
N LYS A 11 -3.39 0.74 7.08
CA LYS A 11 -4.85 0.60 6.99
C LYS A 11 -5.47 1.85 6.41
N THR A 12 -6.43 1.71 5.49
CA THR A 12 -7.18 2.85 4.95
C THR A 12 -7.93 3.61 6.05
N VAL A 13 -7.75 4.94 6.14
CA VAL A 13 -8.39 5.81 7.15
C VAL A 13 -9.89 5.99 6.88
N SER A 14 -10.28 6.11 5.61
CA SER A 14 -11.68 6.17 5.20
C SER A 14 -11.82 5.72 3.74
N SER A 15 -12.48 4.59 3.56
CA SER A 15 -12.96 4.13 2.27
C SER A 15 -14.41 3.74 2.51
N SER A 16 -15.33 4.42 1.84
CA SER A 16 -16.78 4.22 1.97
C SER A 16 -17.24 2.85 1.47
N ARG A 17 -16.35 2.01 0.94
CA ARG A 17 -16.72 0.69 0.40
C ARG A 17 -15.85 -0.47 0.80
N ASN A 18 -14.59 -0.31 1.23
CA ASN A 18 -13.73 -1.44 1.65
C ASN A 18 -12.55 -0.94 2.50
N GLN A 19 -12.46 -1.40 3.75
CA GLN A 19 -11.24 -1.23 4.55
C GLN A 19 -10.17 -2.15 3.97
N HIS A 20 -9.03 -1.60 3.56
CA HIS A 20 -7.92 -2.37 3.01
C HIS A 20 -6.70 -2.21 3.91
N THR A 21 -6.09 -3.34 4.28
CA THR A 21 -4.90 -3.39 5.13
C THR A 21 -3.81 -4.15 4.42
N PHE A 22 -2.62 -3.59 4.26
CA PHE A 22 -1.50 -4.31 3.64
C PHE A 22 -0.22 -4.14 4.46
N GLU A 23 0.75 -5.04 4.28
CA GLU A 23 2.03 -4.99 4.96
C GLU A 23 3.21 -4.86 3.98
N ILE A 24 4.09 -3.90 4.26
CA ILE A 24 5.32 -3.67 3.51
C ILE A 24 6.51 -4.15 4.35
N ARG A 25 7.27 -5.16 3.88
CA ARG A 25 8.53 -5.62 4.51
C ARG A 25 9.72 -5.46 3.56
N GLU A 26 10.95 -5.50 4.11
CA GLU A 26 12.21 -5.15 3.41
C GLU A 26 12.52 -5.96 2.14
N LYS A 27 11.99 -7.18 1.98
CA LYS A 27 12.29 -8.04 0.82
C LYS A 27 11.08 -8.70 0.16
N TYR A 28 9.90 -8.65 0.79
CA TYR A 28 8.68 -9.30 0.32
C TYR A 28 7.48 -8.58 0.91
N TYR A 29 6.42 -8.41 0.12
CA TYR A 29 5.25 -7.66 0.51
C TYR A 29 4.04 -8.58 0.43
N TYR A 30 3.29 -8.69 1.52
CA TYR A 30 2.13 -9.57 1.63
C TYR A 30 0.93 -8.74 2.06
N ASP A 31 -0.20 -9.04 1.45
CA ASP A 31 -1.50 -8.65 1.96
C ASP A 31 -1.75 -9.41 3.28
N VAL A 32 -2.39 -8.74 4.25
CA VAL A 32 -2.80 -9.38 5.51
C VAL A 32 -4.33 -9.36 5.61
N ASP A 33 -4.99 -9.37 4.46
CA ASP A 33 -6.36 -9.83 4.31
C ASP A 33 -6.37 -11.37 4.39
N PRO A 34 -7.06 -12.00 5.36
CA PRO A 34 -7.07 -13.45 5.54
C PRO A 34 -7.53 -14.26 4.32
N ASP A 35 -8.10 -13.62 3.29
CA ASP A 35 -8.57 -14.25 2.05
C ASP A 35 -7.59 -14.11 0.85
N SER A 36 -6.42 -13.46 1.01
CA SER A 36 -5.56 -13.05 -0.13
C SER A 36 -4.11 -13.54 0.02
N GLU A 37 -3.88 -14.86 -0.08
CA GLU A 37 -2.53 -15.45 -0.09
C GLU A 37 -1.66 -15.05 -1.31
N LEU A 38 -2.17 -14.23 -2.25
CA LEU A 38 -1.60 -14.10 -3.59
C LEU A 38 -1.26 -12.67 -4.04
N ALA A 39 -1.52 -11.64 -3.24
CA ALA A 39 -1.19 -10.26 -3.60
C ALA A 39 0.29 -9.94 -3.30
N LYS A 40 1.07 -9.67 -4.35
CA LYS A 40 2.45 -9.17 -4.29
C LYS A 40 2.45 -7.66 -4.41
N TYR A 41 3.22 -6.97 -3.57
CA TYR A 41 3.43 -5.54 -3.72
C TYR A 41 4.87 -5.26 -4.15
N GLU A 42 5.07 -4.18 -4.89
CA GLU A 42 6.38 -3.75 -5.34
C GLU A 42 6.45 -2.22 -5.25
N ILE A 43 7.56 -1.71 -4.73
CA ILE A 43 7.80 -0.27 -4.60
C ILE A 43 9.01 0.10 -5.43
N ARG A 44 8.79 0.97 -6.43
CA ARG A 44 9.84 1.51 -7.29
C ARG A 44 9.79 3.02 -7.26
N ASP A 45 10.84 3.65 -6.75
CA ASP A 45 10.87 5.09 -6.49
C ASP A 45 9.65 5.52 -5.65
N SER A 46 8.71 6.26 -6.25
CA SER A 46 7.46 6.69 -5.61
C SER A 46 6.24 5.89 -6.05
N MET A 47 6.43 4.81 -6.80
CA MET A 47 5.36 3.97 -7.34
C MET A 47 5.13 2.76 -6.44
N ILE A 48 3.88 2.44 -6.20
CA ILE A 48 3.44 1.19 -5.58
C ILE A 48 2.65 0.39 -6.61
N ILE A 49 3.01 -0.87 -6.77
CA ILE A 49 2.33 -1.82 -7.66
C ILE A 49 1.80 -2.94 -6.78
N ILE A 50 0.51 -3.22 -6.89
CA ILE A 50 -0.18 -4.37 -6.30
C ILE A 50 -0.47 -5.35 -7.43
N ALA A 51 0.02 -6.58 -7.32
CA ALA A 51 -0.20 -7.66 -8.26
C ALA A 51 -0.82 -8.86 -7.54
N HIS A 52 -2.13 -9.03 -7.72
CA HIS A 52 -2.90 -10.22 -7.37
C HIS A 52 -3.21 -11.00 -8.67
N PRO A 53 -3.39 -12.34 -8.66
CA PRO A 53 -3.59 -13.13 -9.88
C PRO A 53 -4.72 -12.63 -10.80
N LYS A 54 -5.71 -11.94 -10.24
CA LYS A 54 -6.85 -11.37 -10.99
C LYS A 54 -6.86 -9.84 -11.07
N LEU A 55 -5.88 -9.17 -10.45
CA LEU A 55 -5.86 -7.70 -10.35
C LEU A 55 -4.43 -7.19 -10.33
N LYS A 56 -4.10 -6.33 -11.29
CA LYS A 56 -2.88 -5.51 -11.24
C LYS A 56 -3.29 -4.06 -11.07
N ARG A 57 -2.91 -3.44 -9.95
CA ARG A 57 -3.19 -2.04 -9.64
C ARG A 57 -1.88 -1.32 -9.39
N GLN A 58 -1.76 -0.09 -9.85
CA GLN A 58 -0.59 0.74 -9.58
C GLN A 58 -1.01 2.12 -9.10
N GLY A 59 -0.16 2.73 -8.31
CA GLY A 59 -0.38 4.06 -7.74
C GLY A 59 0.92 4.74 -7.42
N ARG A 60 0.84 6.04 -7.16
CA ARG A 60 1.97 6.88 -6.77
C ARG A 60 1.80 7.36 -5.34
N ILE A 61 2.84 7.17 -4.54
CA ILE A 61 2.99 7.77 -3.22
C ILE A 61 3.11 9.28 -3.42
N VAL A 62 2.12 10.01 -2.91
CA VAL A 62 2.10 11.49 -2.96
C VAL A 62 2.44 12.12 -1.62
N GLN A 63 2.30 11.36 -0.53
CA GLN A 63 2.71 11.76 0.81
C GLN A 63 3.13 10.52 1.60
N LEU A 64 4.26 10.59 2.30
CA LEU A 64 4.72 9.58 3.24
C LEU A 64 5.36 10.29 4.45
N ASP A 65 4.74 10.09 5.61
CA ASP A 65 5.25 10.48 6.92
C ASP A 65 5.37 9.23 7.80
N ASN A 66 5.88 9.37 9.04
CA ASN A 66 6.12 8.22 9.94
C ASN A 66 4.89 7.33 10.18
N ARG A 67 3.68 7.92 10.16
CA ARG A 67 2.42 7.22 10.41
C ARG A 67 1.36 7.42 9.34
N SER A 68 1.64 8.22 8.31
CA SER A 68 0.67 8.61 7.29
C SER A 68 1.19 8.28 5.90
N LEU A 69 0.36 7.66 5.08
CA LEU A 69 0.68 7.34 3.70
C LEU A 69 -0.49 7.74 2.81
N THR A 70 -0.23 8.51 1.76
CA THR A 70 -1.23 8.83 0.75
C THR A 70 -0.77 8.30 -0.60
N ILE A 71 -1.62 7.49 -1.22
CA ILE A 71 -1.39 6.91 -2.55
C ILE A 71 -2.47 7.42 -3.50
N LYS A 72 -2.04 7.98 -4.63
CA LYS A 72 -2.89 8.26 -5.78
C LYS A 72 -2.85 7.06 -6.72
N TRP A 73 -3.94 6.31 -6.79
CA TRP A 73 -4.08 5.16 -7.66
C TRP A 73 -4.39 5.58 -9.11
N ASP A 74 -4.08 4.71 -10.06
CA ASP A 74 -4.30 4.94 -11.49
C ASP A 74 -5.76 5.15 -11.89
N ASN A 75 -6.70 4.57 -11.14
CA ASN A 75 -8.13 4.85 -11.28
C ASN A 75 -8.53 6.23 -10.73
N LYS A 76 -7.56 7.12 -10.48
CA LYS A 76 -7.70 8.47 -9.94
C LYS A 76 -8.21 8.54 -8.50
N GLU A 77 -8.40 7.40 -7.83
CA GLU A 77 -8.72 7.39 -6.40
C GLU A 77 -7.49 7.75 -5.58
N VAL A 78 -7.68 8.65 -4.61
CA VAL A 78 -6.65 8.99 -3.62
C VAL A 78 -7.04 8.34 -2.32
N LEU A 79 -6.26 7.35 -1.90
CA LEU A 79 -6.47 6.63 -0.63
C LEU A 79 -5.43 7.07 0.39
N LYS A 80 -5.91 7.33 1.60
CA LYS A 80 -5.10 7.66 2.77
C LYS A 80 -5.03 6.44 3.69
N TYR A 81 -3.84 6.19 4.20
CA TYR A 81 -3.52 5.06 5.05
C TYR A 81 -2.83 5.55 6.32
N GLU A 82 -3.11 4.86 7.41
CA GLU A 82 -2.47 5.03 8.71
C GLU A 82 -1.66 3.78 9.06
N LYS A 83 -0.48 3.97 9.65
CA LYS A 83 0.37 2.87 10.12
C LYS A 83 -0.19 2.31 11.42
N LEU A 84 -0.43 1.00 11.48
CA LEU A 84 -1.08 0.35 12.64
C LEU A 84 -0.13 0.17 13.84
N TYR A 85 1.17 0.01 13.60
CA TYR A 85 2.20 -0.19 14.63
C TYR A 85 3.51 0.50 14.20
N ASP A 86 4.29 1.00 15.15
CA ASP A 86 5.60 1.63 14.88
C ASP A 86 6.68 0.61 14.49
#